data_AF-A0A8H8D050-F1
#
_entry.id   AF-A0A8H8D050-F1
#
_cell.length_a   1.000
_cell.length_b   1.000
_cell.length_c   1.000
_cell.angle_alpha   90.00
_cell.angle_beta   90.00
_cell.angle_gamma   90.00
#
_symmetry.space_group_name_H-M   'P 1'
#
loop_
_entity.id
_entity.type
_entity.pdbx_description
1 polymer ?
#
loop_
_entity_poly.entity_id
_entity_poly.type
_entity_poly.pdbx_seq_one_letter_code
_entity_poly.pdbx_strand_id
1 'polypeptide(L)'
;MSLRLTKPFALSRPSSSLLQAFRTLSLAPTRSLYISADPAKGPPEYPYGPARFFKQSNTGLYGGSTIQFGNKISKGRNKGKTRRTWKPNIRHEELYSEALGKTLQLKVQHRVLRTIKKVGGLDQYLLGDKPARIKELGIFGWNLRWKVMQSKAMQKKFNDEQKELELKAAAELESNGQEKVTAPRSTE
;
A
#
# COMPACT_ATOMS: atom_id res chain seq x y z
N MET A 1 -8.22 -88.13 9.92
CA MET A 1 -9.03 -88.48 8.73
C MET A 1 -10.49 -88.34 9.07
N SER A 2 -11.18 -87.32 8.56
CA SER A 2 -12.58 -87.43 8.10
C SER A 2 -12.96 -86.11 7.43
N LEU A 3 -13.63 -86.25 6.30
CA LEU A 3 -13.91 -85.25 5.31
C LEU A 3 -15.43 -85.02 5.26
N ARG A 4 -15.79 -83.76 4.97
CA ARG A 4 -16.90 -83.31 4.11
C ARG A 4 -18.30 -83.02 4.71
N LEU A 5 -18.74 -81.83 4.27
CA LEU A 5 -20.04 -81.45 3.70
C LEU A 5 -21.27 -81.36 4.62
N THR A 6 -21.90 -80.19 4.66
CA THR A 6 -23.03 -79.79 3.78
C THR A 6 -23.63 -78.47 4.31
N LYS A 7 -23.94 -77.54 3.40
CA LYS A 7 -25.03 -76.56 3.62
C LYS A 7 -26.31 -77.25 3.15
N PRO A 8 -27.46 -77.03 3.79
CA PRO A 8 -28.39 -76.07 3.20
C PRO A 8 -29.32 -75.37 4.21
N PHE A 9 -29.88 -74.24 3.79
CA PHE A 9 -31.33 -74.07 3.56
C PHE A 9 -31.71 -72.60 3.80
N ALA A 10 -32.33 -72.03 2.76
CA ALA A 10 -32.83 -70.67 2.71
C ALA A 10 -34.10 -70.51 3.57
N LEU A 11 -34.48 -69.27 3.87
CA LEU A 11 -35.89 -68.84 3.84
C LEU A 11 -35.98 -67.30 3.74
N SER A 12 -36.92 -66.90 2.91
CA SER A 12 -37.24 -65.58 2.37
C SER A 12 -38.04 -64.70 3.36
N ARG A 13 -37.68 -63.41 3.51
CA ARG A 13 -38.42 -62.20 3.04
C ARG A 13 -39.50 -61.69 4.05
N PRO A 14 -40.11 -60.50 3.82
CA PRO A 14 -39.71 -59.19 4.33
C PRO A 14 -40.74 -58.60 5.31
N SER A 15 -40.38 -57.57 6.08
CA SER A 15 -41.37 -56.65 6.64
C SER A 15 -40.95 -55.19 6.46
N SER A 16 -41.90 -54.46 5.89
CA SER A 16 -41.96 -53.04 5.63
C SER A 16 -41.81 -52.20 6.89
N SER A 17 -40.93 -51.20 6.86
CA SER A 17 -41.25 -49.89 7.44
C SER A 17 -40.45 -48.80 6.73
N LEU A 18 -41.16 -48.09 5.86
CA LEU A 18 -40.78 -46.77 5.39
C LEU A 18 -40.85 -45.82 6.58
N LEU A 19 -39.70 -45.49 7.17
CA LEU A 19 -39.57 -44.31 8.01
C LEU A 19 -38.65 -43.32 7.32
N GLN A 20 -39.31 -42.36 6.66
CA GLN A 20 -38.76 -41.05 6.36
C GLN A 20 -38.32 -40.40 7.67
N ALA A 21 -37.03 -40.13 7.81
CA ALA A 21 -36.50 -39.22 8.81
C ALA A 21 -35.47 -38.31 8.17
N PHE A 22 -35.86 -37.05 8.15
CA PHE A 22 -35.20 -35.89 7.58
C PHE A 22 -33.77 -35.74 8.11
N ARG A 23 -32.79 -35.77 7.20
CA ARG A 23 -31.57 -34.99 7.33
C ARG A 23 -31.36 -34.26 6.01
N THR A 24 -31.95 -33.08 5.93
CA THR A 24 -31.53 -32.07 4.97
C THR A 24 -30.03 -31.89 5.14
N LEU A 25 -29.26 -32.38 4.17
CA LEU A 25 -27.88 -31.94 3.95
C LEU A 25 -27.95 -30.43 3.73
N SER A 26 -27.87 -29.63 4.78
CA SER A 26 -27.39 -28.27 4.58
C SER A 26 -25.93 -28.44 4.20
N LEU A 27 -25.64 -28.41 2.90
CA LEU A 27 -24.35 -27.95 2.41
C LEU A 27 -24.22 -26.49 2.89
N ALA A 28 -23.95 -26.28 4.17
CA ALA A 28 -23.31 -25.05 4.57
C ALA A 28 -21.92 -25.12 3.94
N PRO A 29 -21.55 -24.23 3.02
CA PRO A 29 -20.18 -24.20 2.57
C PRO A 29 -19.34 -23.87 3.79
N THR A 30 -18.58 -24.85 4.30
CA THR A 30 -17.40 -24.62 5.13
C THR A 30 -16.28 -24.07 4.25
N ARG A 31 -16.59 -23.02 3.47
CA ARG A 31 -15.57 -22.02 3.24
C ARG A 31 -15.50 -21.26 4.54
N SER A 32 -14.55 -21.63 5.41
CA SER A 32 -13.87 -20.58 6.14
C SER A 32 -13.29 -19.66 5.07
N LEU A 33 -14.08 -18.69 4.64
CA LEU A 33 -13.54 -17.51 4.01
C LEU A 33 -12.55 -17.02 5.04
N TYR A 34 -11.27 -17.10 4.73
CA TYR A 34 -10.23 -16.44 5.51
C TYR A 34 -10.58 -14.96 5.52
N ILE A 35 -11.48 -14.56 6.42
CA ILE A 35 -11.57 -13.22 6.93
C ILE A 35 -10.24 -13.13 7.68
N SER A 36 -9.23 -12.60 6.99
CA SER A 36 -8.00 -12.18 7.64
C SER A 36 -8.42 -11.24 8.76
N ALA A 37 -8.46 -11.79 9.97
CA ALA A 37 -8.77 -11.06 11.17
C ALA A 37 -7.82 -9.87 11.25
N ASP A 38 -8.42 -8.69 11.26
CA ASP A 38 -7.85 -7.38 11.59
C ASP A 38 -6.69 -6.89 10.70
N PRO A 39 -6.93 -6.01 9.71
CA PRO A 39 -5.86 -5.29 9.01
C PRO A 39 -5.09 -4.30 9.92
N ALA A 40 -5.39 -4.23 11.22
CA ALA A 40 -5.15 -3.09 12.09
C ALA A 40 -3.71 -2.94 12.63
N LYS A 41 -2.79 -3.87 12.37
CA LYS A 41 -1.44 -3.86 13.00
C LYS A 41 -0.28 -3.41 12.11
N GLY A 42 -0.55 -2.94 10.90
CA GLY A 42 0.47 -2.54 9.93
C GLY A 42 0.28 -1.14 9.35
N PRO A 43 1.25 -0.63 8.58
CA PRO A 43 1.01 0.52 7.72
C PRO A 43 -0.19 0.22 6.79
N PRO A 44 -0.98 1.25 6.42
CA PRO A 44 -2.08 1.08 5.49
C PRO A 44 -1.58 0.50 4.16
N GLU A 45 -2.45 -0.21 3.45
CA GLU A 45 -2.09 -0.74 2.13
C GLU A 45 -1.71 0.40 1.19
N TYR A 46 -0.60 0.23 0.47
CA TYR A 46 -0.13 1.22 -0.48
C TYR A 46 -1.06 1.23 -1.71
N PRO A 47 -1.61 2.39 -2.14
CA PRO A 47 -2.64 2.45 -3.18
C PRO A 47 -2.30 1.76 -4.51
N TYR A 48 -1.01 1.69 -4.87
CA TYR A 48 -0.55 1.12 -6.14
C TYR A 48 0.04 -0.29 -6.01
N GLY A 49 0.06 -0.85 -4.79
CA GLY A 49 0.66 -2.16 -4.51
C GLY A 49 2.18 -2.24 -4.74
N PRO A 50 2.80 -3.40 -4.50
CA PRO A 50 4.23 -3.59 -4.71
C PRO A 50 4.60 -3.62 -6.19
N ALA A 51 5.82 -3.17 -6.54
CA ALA A 51 6.31 -3.24 -7.91
C ALA A 51 6.45 -4.70 -8.36
N ARG A 52 5.75 -5.07 -9.44
CA ARG A 52 5.78 -6.42 -10.04
C ARG A 52 7.08 -6.66 -10.79
N PHE A 53 7.54 -5.64 -11.52
CA PHE A 53 8.79 -5.63 -12.27
C PHE A 53 9.85 -4.86 -11.50
N PHE A 54 11.12 -5.26 -11.63
CA PHE A 54 12.24 -4.67 -10.91
C PHE A 54 12.02 -4.64 -9.38
N LYS A 55 11.71 -5.80 -8.79
CA LYS A 55 11.39 -5.98 -7.35
C LYS A 55 12.39 -5.35 -6.38
N GLN A 56 13.64 -5.14 -6.82
CA GLN A 56 14.65 -4.39 -6.09
C GLN A 56 14.15 -3.00 -5.64
N SER A 57 13.31 -2.33 -6.45
CA SER A 57 12.77 -1.01 -6.13
C SER A 57 11.85 -1.00 -4.91
N ASN A 58 11.29 -2.15 -4.52
CA ASN A 58 10.43 -2.27 -3.34
C ASN A 58 11.19 -2.12 -2.01
N THR A 59 12.53 -2.07 -2.03
CA THR A 59 13.37 -2.05 -0.82
C THR A 59 14.01 -0.69 -0.54
N GLY A 60 13.73 0.35 -1.34
CA GLY A 60 14.34 1.65 -1.19
C GLY A 60 13.59 2.76 -1.92
N LEU A 61 14.22 3.92 -2.06
CA LEU A 61 13.63 5.09 -2.71
C LEU A 61 14.16 5.24 -4.15
N TYR A 62 13.36 4.75 -5.11
CA TYR A 62 13.72 4.70 -6.52
C TYR A 62 13.03 5.76 -7.38
N GLY A 63 12.08 6.53 -6.82
CA GLY A 63 11.45 7.66 -7.51
C GLY A 63 10.78 7.28 -8.83
N GLY A 64 10.13 6.11 -8.85
CA GLY A 64 9.52 5.54 -10.06
C GLY A 64 10.50 5.02 -11.13
N SER A 65 11.82 5.13 -10.93
CA SER A 65 12.80 4.67 -11.90
C SER A 65 12.92 3.15 -11.91
N THR A 66 12.82 2.58 -13.10
CA THR A 66 12.96 1.14 -13.35
C THR A 66 14.15 0.85 -14.27
N ILE A 67 14.51 -0.43 -14.38
CA ILE A 67 15.48 -0.89 -15.39
C ILE A 67 14.86 -0.76 -16.78
N GLN A 68 15.62 -0.18 -17.72
CA GLN A 68 15.21 -0.10 -19.11
C GLN A 68 15.93 -1.17 -19.93
N PHE A 69 15.23 -1.72 -20.92
CA PHE A 69 15.75 -2.72 -21.84
C PHE A 69 15.74 -2.17 -23.27
N GLY A 70 16.76 -2.51 -24.05
CA GLY A 70 16.81 -2.11 -25.45
C GLY A 70 18.00 -2.73 -26.17
N ASN A 71 18.43 -2.09 -27.26
CA ASN A 71 19.45 -2.64 -28.15
C ASN A 71 20.65 -1.70 -28.25
N LYS A 72 21.87 -2.26 -28.29
CA LYS A 72 23.06 -1.61 -28.85
C LYS A 72 22.97 -1.73 -30.37
N ILE A 73 23.07 -0.61 -31.08
CA ILE A 73 22.98 -0.55 -32.55
C ILE A 73 24.40 -0.43 -33.11
N SER A 74 24.78 -1.31 -34.04
CA SER A 74 26.06 -1.22 -34.75
C SER A 74 26.08 -0.06 -35.77
N LYS A 75 27.28 0.37 -36.21
CA LYS A 75 27.46 1.51 -37.14
C LYS A 75 26.64 1.37 -38.43
N GLY A 76 26.53 0.16 -38.97
CA GLY A 76 25.68 -0.14 -40.13
C GLY A 76 24.20 -0.32 -39.77
N ARG A 77 23.63 0.63 -38.99
CA ARG A 77 22.23 0.71 -38.51
C ARG A 77 21.36 -0.36 -39.15
N ASN A 78 21.22 -1.51 -38.48
CA ASN A 78 20.35 -2.69 -38.77
C ASN A 78 21.05 -4.06 -38.90
N LYS A 79 22.35 -4.16 -39.25
CA LYS A 79 23.02 -5.47 -39.42
C LYS A 79 23.40 -6.20 -38.12
N GLY A 80 23.51 -5.49 -36.99
CA GLY A 80 23.81 -6.10 -35.69
C GLY A 80 23.12 -5.36 -34.55
N LYS A 81 22.07 -5.96 -33.99
CA LYS A 81 21.38 -5.49 -32.78
C LYS A 81 21.70 -6.44 -31.63
N THR A 82 22.29 -5.92 -30.56
CA THR A 82 22.59 -6.71 -29.34
C THR A 82 21.75 -6.20 -28.18
N ARG A 83 21.14 -7.08 -27.40
CA ARG A 83 20.36 -6.67 -26.21
C ARG A 83 21.28 -5.99 -25.18
N ARG A 84 20.79 -4.92 -24.57
CA ARG A 84 21.44 -4.23 -23.46
C ARG A 84 20.41 -3.75 -22.44
N THR A 85 20.90 -3.40 -21.26
CA THR A 85 20.09 -2.84 -20.18
C THR A 85 20.67 -1.50 -19.71
N TRP A 86 19.81 -0.64 -19.19
CA TRP A 86 20.19 0.59 -18.50
C TRP A 86 19.61 0.55 -17.09
N LYS A 87 20.50 0.50 -16.10
CA LYS A 87 20.14 0.48 -14.69
C LYS A 87 20.12 1.91 -14.14
N PRO A 88 19.22 2.25 -13.20
CA PRO A 88 19.28 3.51 -12.49
C PRO A 88 20.54 3.58 -11.61
N ASN A 89 21.07 4.79 -11.40
CA ASN A 89 22.21 5.04 -10.50
C ASN A 89 21.73 5.02 -9.04
N ILE A 90 21.89 3.88 -8.36
CA ILE A 90 21.46 3.62 -6.99
C ILE A 90 22.67 3.74 -6.07
N ARG A 91 22.50 4.39 -4.92
CA ARG A 91 23.51 4.57 -3.88
C ARG A 91 22.95 4.16 -2.53
N HIS A 92 23.85 3.78 -1.63
CA HIS A 92 23.55 3.60 -0.22
C HIS A 92 23.96 4.88 0.47
N GLU A 93 22.99 5.63 1.00
CA GLU A 93 23.22 6.95 1.56
C GLU A 93 22.59 7.05 2.94
N GLU A 94 23.21 7.85 3.79
CA GLU A 94 22.73 8.14 5.13
C GLU A 94 21.91 9.43 5.10
N LEU A 95 20.63 9.34 5.46
CA LEU A 95 19.71 10.47 5.45
C LEU A 95 19.13 10.68 6.83
N TYR A 96 19.29 11.89 7.37
CA TYR A 96 18.70 12.27 8.65
C TYR A 96 17.19 12.49 8.51
N SER A 97 16.42 11.92 9.44
CA SER A 97 14.99 12.18 9.61
C SER A 97 14.80 12.97 10.90
N GLU A 98 14.28 14.18 10.78
CA GLU A 98 14.01 15.08 11.91
C GLU A 98 12.89 14.52 12.79
N ALA A 99 11.83 14.00 12.15
CA ALA A 99 10.68 13.44 12.83
C ALA A 99 11.03 12.22 13.68
N LEU A 100 11.94 11.39 13.19
CA LEU A 100 12.42 10.19 13.89
C LEU A 100 13.65 10.44 14.77
N GLY A 101 14.30 11.60 14.64
CA GLY A 101 15.50 11.97 15.38
C GLY A 101 16.71 11.07 15.11
N LYS A 102 16.78 10.41 13.94
CA LYS A 102 17.86 9.47 13.61
C LYS A 102 18.26 9.48 12.15
N THR A 103 19.49 9.07 11.90
CA THR A 103 20.03 8.85 10.55
C THR A 103 19.64 7.47 10.04
N LEU A 104 19.08 7.41 8.83
CA LEU A 104 18.66 6.18 8.17
C LEU A 104 19.59 5.85 7.01
N GLN A 105 20.10 4.63 6.96
CA GLN A 105 20.85 4.11 5.82
C GLN A 105 19.90 3.53 4.79
N LEU A 106 19.74 4.22 3.64
CA LEU A 106 18.73 3.89 2.63
C LEU A 106 19.38 3.62 1.27
N LYS A 107 18.76 2.71 0.49
CA LYS A 107 19.02 2.60 -0.96
C LYS A 107 18.24 3.70 -1.67
N VAL A 108 18.96 4.65 -2.28
CA VAL A 108 18.35 5.83 -2.90
C VAL A 108 18.91 6.03 -4.32
N GLN A 109 18.04 6.32 -5.27
CA GLN A 109 18.47 6.75 -6.59
C GLN A 109 19.02 8.18 -6.55
N HIS A 110 20.08 8.47 -7.32
CA HIS A 110 20.67 9.81 -7.37
C HIS A 110 19.68 10.94 -7.75
N ARG A 111 18.68 10.69 -8.62
CA ARG A 111 17.60 11.67 -8.92
C ARG A 111 16.78 12.01 -7.67
N VAL A 112 16.49 11.00 -6.86
CA VAL A 112 15.73 11.16 -5.61
C VAL A 112 16.56 11.95 -4.59
N LEU A 113 17.86 11.69 -4.45
CA LEU A 113 18.74 12.48 -3.59
C LEU A 113 18.71 13.98 -3.93
N ARG A 114 18.77 14.34 -5.22
CA ARG A 114 18.63 15.73 -5.66
C ARG A 114 17.29 16.33 -5.27
N THR A 115 16.23 15.53 -5.35
CA THR A 115 14.87 15.96 -4.98
C THR A 115 14.75 16.18 -3.48
N ILE A 116 15.29 15.27 -2.66
CA ILE A 116 15.36 15.37 -1.20
C ILE A 116 16.07 16.67 -0.79
N LYS A 117 17.23 16.95 -1.40
CA LYS A 117 17.95 18.22 -1.17
C LYS A 117 17.12 19.44 -1.58
N LYS A 118 16.43 19.37 -2.72
CA LYS A 118 15.59 20.47 -3.22
C LYS A 118 14.40 20.79 -2.29
N VAL A 119 13.75 19.77 -1.73
CA VAL A 119 12.61 19.98 -0.83
C VAL A 119 13.03 20.30 0.61
N GLY A 120 14.31 20.17 0.95
CA GLY A 120 14.85 20.52 2.26
C GLY A 120 14.90 19.38 3.28
N GLY A 121 14.72 18.12 2.88
CA GLY A 121 14.84 17.00 3.81
C GLY A 121 14.17 15.70 3.36
N LEU A 122 14.46 14.61 4.08
CA LEU A 122 13.84 13.30 3.83
C LEU A 122 12.36 13.31 4.18
N ASP A 123 12.00 13.87 5.34
CA ASP A 123 10.62 13.86 5.83
C ASP A 123 9.71 14.67 4.91
N GLN A 124 10.16 15.85 4.47
CA GLN A 124 9.44 16.66 3.48
C GLN A 124 9.28 15.95 2.13
N TYR A 125 10.24 15.13 1.74
CA TYR A 125 10.12 14.31 0.53
C TYR A 125 9.00 13.26 0.66
N LEU A 126 8.88 12.63 1.83
CA LEU A 126 7.90 11.56 2.09
C LEU A 126 6.48 12.11 2.28
N LEU A 127 6.35 13.26 2.93
CA LEU A 127 5.08 13.93 3.18
C LEU A 127 4.48 14.63 1.96
N GLY A 128 5.16 14.62 0.80
CA GLY A 128 4.60 15.22 -0.40
C GLY A 128 3.27 14.57 -0.83
N ASP A 129 2.21 15.38 -0.90
CA ASP A 129 0.84 14.89 -1.15
C ASP A 129 0.45 14.75 -2.62
N LYS A 130 1.28 15.28 -3.52
CA LYS A 130 1.02 15.17 -4.96
C LYS A 130 0.87 13.68 -5.34
N PRO A 131 -0.13 13.30 -6.16
CA PRO A 131 -0.37 11.91 -6.52
C PRO A 131 0.84 11.27 -7.22
N ALA A 132 1.57 12.06 -8.02
CA ALA A 132 2.82 11.65 -8.63
C ALA A 132 3.89 11.28 -7.59
N ARG A 133 3.99 12.02 -6.48
CA ARG A 133 4.92 11.70 -5.40
C ARG A 133 4.55 10.37 -4.77
N ILE A 134 3.28 10.19 -4.38
CA ILE A 134 2.80 8.94 -3.78
C ILE A 134 3.17 7.75 -4.65
N LYS A 135 2.95 7.82 -5.97
CA LYS A 135 3.35 6.79 -6.93
C LYS A 135 4.87 6.52 -6.96
N GLU A 136 5.69 7.57 -6.83
CA GLU A 136 7.16 7.50 -6.83
C GLU A 136 7.77 6.92 -5.54
N LEU A 137 7.07 6.99 -4.39
CA LEU A 137 7.55 6.47 -3.10
C LEU A 137 7.76 4.95 -3.11
N GLY A 138 6.84 4.21 -3.75
CA GLY A 138 6.78 2.76 -3.68
C GLY A 138 6.44 2.23 -2.29
N ILE A 139 6.42 0.90 -2.13
CA ILE A 139 6.01 0.26 -0.86
C ILE A 139 6.93 0.65 0.31
N PHE A 140 8.25 0.69 0.09
CA PHE A 140 9.23 1.07 1.11
C PHE A 140 9.02 2.51 1.57
N GLY A 141 8.91 3.43 0.62
CA GLY A 141 8.67 4.84 0.92
C GLY A 141 7.34 5.04 1.63
N TRP A 142 6.28 4.34 1.23
CA TRP A 142 4.97 4.40 1.88
C TRP A 142 5.03 3.96 3.35
N ASN A 143 5.69 2.85 3.63
CA ASN A 143 5.90 2.37 4.99
C ASN A 143 6.73 3.36 5.82
N LEU A 144 7.72 4.01 5.20
CA LEU A 144 8.54 5.02 5.86
C LEU A 144 7.75 6.31 6.14
N ARG A 145 6.91 6.76 5.19
CA ARG A 145 5.98 7.88 5.36
C ARG A 145 5.06 7.63 6.56
N TRP A 146 4.46 6.45 6.64
CA TRP A 146 3.62 6.07 7.77
C TRP A 146 4.38 6.12 9.11
N LYS A 147 5.61 5.61 9.16
CA LYS A 147 6.46 5.69 10.36
C LYS A 147 6.74 7.14 10.78
N VAL A 148 7.02 8.02 9.81
CA VAL A 148 7.23 9.46 10.05
C VAL A 148 5.97 10.10 10.60
N MET A 149 4.80 9.82 10.00
CA MET A 149 3.50 10.33 10.46
C MET A 149 3.14 9.86 11.88
N GLN A 150 3.53 8.64 12.26
CA GLN A 150 3.27 8.09 13.59
C GLN A 150 4.20 8.67 14.68
N SER A 151 5.28 9.36 14.30
CA SER A 151 6.21 9.93 15.28
C SER A 151 5.53 11.05 16.09
N LYS A 152 5.82 11.12 17.40
CA LYS A 152 5.24 12.14 18.29
C LYS A 152 5.59 13.56 17.85
N ALA A 153 6.81 13.77 17.36
CA ALA A 153 7.24 15.05 16.85
C ALA A 153 6.38 15.51 15.67
N MET A 154 6.07 14.60 14.74
CA MET A 154 5.25 14.92 13.58
C MET A 154 3.76 15.08 13.93
N GLN A 155 3.22 14.21 14.79
CA GLN A 155 1.84 14.35 15.27
C GLN A 155 1.61 15.69 15.97
N LYS A 156 2.56 16.13 16.78
CA LYS A 156 2.51 17.46 17.41
C LYS A 156 2.49 18.56 16.36
N LYS A 157 3.42 18.53 15.39
CA LYS A 157 3.46 19.50 14.28
C LYS A 157 2.10 19.58 13.56
N PHE A 158 1.52 18.44 13.18
CA PHE A 158 0.21 18.43 12.52
C PHE A 158 -0.92 18.97 13.40
N ASN A 159 -0.95 18.65 14.69
CA ASN A 159 -1.97 19.18 15.60
C ASN A 159 -1.87 20.70 15.77
N ASP A 160 -0.65 21.23 15.82
CA ASP A 160 -0.41 22.67 15.90
C ASP A 160 -0.82 23.36 14.58
N GLU A 161 -0.46 22.79 13.43
CA GLU A 161 -0.91 23.26 12.10
C GLU A 161 -2.44 23.23 11.95
N GLN A 162 -3.12 22.18 12.42
CA GLN A 162 -4.59 22.10 12.37
C GLN A 162 -5.25 23.22 13.19
N LYS A 163 -4.77 23.47 14.42
CA LYS A 163 -5.29 24.56 15.26
C LYS A 163 -5.10 25.92 14.60
N GLU A 164 -3.94 26.16 14.00
CA GLU A 164 -3.65 27.41 13.29
C GLU A 164 -4.60 27.61 12.09
N LEU A 165 -4.87 26.55 11.32
CA LEU A 165 -5.81 26.59 10.21
C LEU A 165 -7.26 26.79 10.68
N GLU A 166 -7.67 26.16 11.78
CA GLU A 166 -9.00 26.36 12.39
C GLU A 166 -9.20 27.81 12.84
N LEU A 167 -8.21 28.38 13.54
CA LEU A 167 -8.24 29.79 13.97
C LEU A 167 -8.30 30.74 12.76
N LYS A 168 -7.53 30.45 11.71
CA LYS A 168 -7.53 31.24 10.48
C LYS A 168 -8.89 31.16 9.78
N ALA A 169 -9.47 29.97 9.65
CA ALA A 169 -10.77 29.77 9.04
C ALA A 169 -11.88 30.47 9.84
N ALA A 170 -11.82 30.45 11.18
CA ALA A 170 -12.77 31.18 12.03
C ALA A 170 -12.68 32.70 11.81
N ALA A 171 -11.47 33.27 11.76
CA ALA A 171 -11.27 34.69 11.49
C ALA A 171 -11.78 35.12 10.10
N GLU A 172 -11.59 34.28 9.08
CA GLU A 172 -12.12 34.51 7.72
C GLU A 172 -13.66 34.47 7.67
N LEU A 173 -14.32 33.68 8.52
CA LEU A 173 -15.79 33.67 8.62
C LEU A 173 -16.32 34.93 9.31
N GLU A 174 -15.64 35.43 10.35
CA GLU A 174 -16.00 36.65 11.04
C GLU A 174 -15.91 37.89 10.14
N SER A 175 -14.85 38.02 9.34
CA SER A 175 -14.70 39.13 8.39
C SER A 175 -15.78 39.11 7.29
N ASN A 176 -16.05 37.95 6.70
CA ASN A 176 -17.10 37.75 5.71
C ASN A 176 -18.51 38.01 6.29
N GLY A 177 -18.70 37.76 7.59
CA GLY A 177 -19.94 38.07 8.30
C GLY A 177 -20.16 39.58 8.48
N GLN A 178 -19.10 40.32 8.85
CA GLN A 178 -19.16 41.78 9.06
C GLN A 178 -19.42 42.56 7.75
N GLU A 179 -18.84 42.12 6.63
CA GLU A 179 -19.11 42.73 5.32
C GLU A 179 -20.57 42.58 4.90
N LYS A 180 -21.23 41.45 5.22
CA LYS A 180 -22.64 41.23 4.89
C LYS A 180 -23.60 42.07 5.73
N VAL A 181 -23.24 42.40 6.98
CA VAL A 181 -24.05 43.23 7.87
C VAL A 181 -23.94 44.71 7.52
N THR A 182 -22.84 45.14 6.89
CA THR A 182 -22.54 46.54 6.57
C THR A 182 -23.06 46.99 5.18
N ALA A 183 -24.06 46.30 4.60
CA ALA A 183 -24.69 46.73 3.35
C ALA A 183 -25.26 48.16 3.50
N PRO A 184 -25.13 49.04 2.48
CA PRO A 184 -25.37 50.47 2.64
C PRO A 184 -26.82 50.74 3.04
N ARG A 185 -26.99 51.34 4.22
CA ARG A 185 -28.24 51.96 4.66
C ARG A 185 -28.56 53.04 3.62
N SER A 186 -29.52 52.77 2.75
CA SER A 186 -29.95 53.69 1.68
C SER A 186 -30.26 55.04 2.30
N THR A 187 -29.46 56.05 1.94
CA THR A 187 -29.74 57.45 2.25
C THR A 187 -30.98 57.86 1.49
N GLU A 188 -32.07 58.11 2.22
CA GLU A 188 -33.27 58.82 1.75
C GLU A 188 -32.94 60.24 1.27
#